data_AF-A0AAD7GSE2-F1
#
_entry.id   AF-A0AAD7GSE2-F1
#
_cell.length_a   1.000
_cell.length_b   1.000
_cell.length_c   1.000
_cell.angle_alpha   90.00
_cell.angle_beta   90.00
_cell.angle_gamma   90.00
#
_symmetry.space_group_name_H-M   'P 1'
#
loop_
_entity.id
_entity.type
_entity.pdbx_description
1 polymer ?
#
loop_
_entity_poly.entity_id
_entity_poly.type
_entity_poly.pdbx_seq_one_letter_code
_entity_poly.pdbx_strand_id
1 'polypeptide(L)'
;MTSDMTDLVSCEVCDTKMWTPFILPDCGHTFCQQDLEDWFAAALKQHRTAYPHYNVNAPAVNVYGLMQALPLPPYSCPKCREKVRSKPIQNFALKGLVRAIAEIAGENSPKKTTVGGSTNVWSRFFPAQ
;
A
#
# COMPACT_ATOMS: atom_id res chain seq x y z
N MET A 1 29.44 -11.27 -2.15
CA MET A 1 29.12 -10.14 -3.05
C MET A 1 27.63 -10.06 -3.41
N THR A 2 26.74 -10.87 -2.81
CA THR A 2 25.29 -10.91 -3.14
C THR A 2 24.39 -10.26 -2.07
N SER A 3 24.92 -9.90 -0.90
CA SER A 3 24.13 -9.31 0.21
C SER A 3 23.61 -7.92 -0.15
N ASP A 4 24.47 -7.03 -0.67
CA ASP A 4 24.13 -5.62 -0.93
C ASP A 4 23.00 -5.44 -1.97
N MET A 5 22.87 -6.36 -2.93
CA MET A 5 21.80 -6.32 -3.92
C MET A 5 20.49 -6.91 -3.41
N THR A 6 20.55 -7.82 -2.43
CA THR A 6 19.37 -8.42 -1.83
C THR A 6 18.61 -7.39 -1.01
N ASP A 7 19.31 -6.52 -0.29
CA ASP A 7 18.72 -5.45 0.52
C ASP A 7 17.92 -4.45 -0.35
N LEU A 8 18.38 -4.18 -1.58
CA LEU A 8 17.69 -3.29 -2.52
C LEU A 8 16.33 -3.83 -2.99
N VAL A 9 16.11 -5.14 -2.90
CA VAL A 9 14.87 -5.81 -3.32
C VAL A 9 14.06 -6.37 -2.15
N SER A 10 14.56 -6.25 -0.93
CA SER A 10 13.89 -6.68 0.30
C SER A 10 12.99 -5.57 0.86
N CYS A 11 11.85 -5.98 1.39
CA CYS A 11 10.90 -5.08 2.05
C CYS A 11 11.39 -4.74 3.46
N GLU A 12 11.41 -3.47 3.84
CA GLU A 12 11.80 -3.05 5.20
C GLU A 12 10.77 -3.39 6.30
N VAL A 13 9.63 -4.00 5.94
CA VAL A 13 8.59 -4.41 6.90
C VAL A 13 8.67 -5.91 7.21
N CYS A 14 8.85 -6.75 6.19
CA CYS A 14 8.89 -8.20 6.35
C CYS A 14 10.26 -8.84 6.08
N ASP A 15 11.26 -8.04 5.68
CA ASP A 15 12.61 -8.48 5.32
C ASP A 15 12.67 -9.53 4.20
N THR A 16 11.59 -9.67 3.42
CA THR A 16 11.51 -10.58 2.26
C THR A 16 11.54 -9.83 0.94
N LYS A 17 11.89 -10.53 -0.15
CA LYS A 17 11.88 -9.95 -1.50
C LYS A 17 10.50 -9.43 -1.89
N MET A 18 10.46 -8.21 -2.42
CA MET A 18 9.24 -7.56 -2.84
C MET A 18 8.76 -8.07 -4.20
N TRP A 19 8.07 -9.23 -4.23
CA TRP A 19 7.52 -9.80 -5.47
C TRP A 19 6.47 -8.92 -6.16
N THR A 20 5.73 -8.14 -5.36
CA THR A 20 4.77 -7.14 -5.84
C THR A 20 5.01 -5.82 -5.11
N PRO A 21 6.03 -5.03 -5.53
CA PRO A 21 6.42 -3.80 -4.86
C PRO A 21 5.48 -2.64 -5.21
N PHE A 22 5.13 -1.84 -4.22
CA PHE A 22 4.34 -0.61 -4.36
C PHE A 22 5.07 0.57 -3.71
N ILE A 23 5.19 1.66 -4.46
CA ILE A 23 5.80 2.91 -4.02
C ILE A 23 4.72 3.86 -3.47
N LEU A 24 5.02 4.51 -2.35
CA LEU A 24 4.23 5.60 -1.80
C LEU A 24 4.63 6.91 -2.51
N PRO A 25 3.77 7.56 -3.30
CA PRO A 25 4.14 8.73 -4.10
C PRO A 25 4.59 9.92 -3.25
N ASP A 26 4.03 10.05 -2.05
CA ASP A 26 4.30 11.18 -1.15
C ASP A 26 5.72 11.14 -0.55
N CYS A 27 6.38 9.97 -0.50
CA CYS A 27 7.71 9.84 0.13
C CYS A 27 8.72 8.93 -0.59
N GLY A 28 8.33 8.23 -1.66
CA GLY A 28 9.20 7.37 -2.46
C GLY A 28 9.56 6.00 -1.85
N HIS A 29 9.14 5.70 -0.62
CA HIS A 29 9.41 4.39 0.00
C HIS A 29 8.57 3.29 -0.64
N THR A 30 9.17 2.11 -0.80
CA THR A 30 8.57 0.98 -1.51
C THR A 30 8.49 -0.23 -0.59
N PHE A 31 7.37 -0.96 -0.66
CA PHE A 31 7.08 -2.10 0.21
C PHE A 31 6.30 -3.17 -0.56
N CYS A 32 6.11 -4.36 0.04
CA CYS A 32 5.19 -5.35 -0.47
C CYS A 32 3.75 -4.82 -0.49
N GLN A 33 2.97 -5.27 -1.49
CA GLN A 33 1.52 -5.03 -1.54
C GLN A 33 0.83 -5.42 -0.22
N GLN A 34 1.09 -6.63 0.26
CA GLN A 34 0.45 -7.18 1.47
C GLN A 34 0.77 -6.35 2.72
N ASP A 35 2.06 -6.04 2.95
CA ASP A 35 2.49 -5.26 4.11
C ASP A 35 1.84 -3.86 4.15
N LEU A 36 1.74 -3.19 2.99
CA LEU A 36 1.05 -1.90 2.91
C LEU A 36 -0.45 -2.03 3.11
N GLU A 37 -1.08 -3.06 2.56
CA GLU A 37 -2.51 -3.32 2.75
C GLU A 37 -2.83 -3.55 4.24
N ASP A 38 -2.03 -4.34 4.94
CA ASP A 38 -2.21 -4.64 6.36
C ASP A 38 -1.96 -3.39 7.22
N TRP A 39 -0.94 -2.60 6.88
CA TRP A 39 -0.65 -1.33 7.55
C TRP A 39 -1.81 -0.34 7.44
N PHE A 40 -2.36 -0.15 6.23
CA PHE A 40 -3.53 0.72 6.04
C PHE A 40 -4.81 0.13 6.63
N ALA A 41 -4.99 -1.19 6.61
CA ALA A 41 -6.12 -1.83 7.27
C ALA A 41 -6.10 -1.60 8.79
N ALA A 42 -4.93 -1.65 9.43
CA ALA A 42 -4.77 -1.35 10.85
C ALA A 42 -5.16 0.11 11.16
N ALA A 43 -4.64 1.07 10.37
CA ALA A 43 -5.00 2.49 10.53
C ALA A 43 -6.50 2.74 10.32
N LEU A 44 -7.11 2.11 9.32
CA LEU A 44 -8.54 2.22 9.06
C LEU A 44 -9.38 1.62 10.21
N LYS A 45 -8.96 0.48 10.76
CA LYS A 45 -9.63 -0.14 11.92
C LYS A 45 -9.62 0.79 13.12
N GLN A 46 -8.46 1.38 13.45
CA GLN A 46 -8.34 2.34 14.54
C GLN A 46 -9.19 3.59 14.30
N HIS A 47 -9.20 4.10 13.07
CA HIS A 47 -10.02 5.26 12.71
C HIS A 47 -11.52 4.98 12.90
N ARG A 48 -12.02 3.82 12.48
CA ARG A 48 -13.42 3.41 12.68
C ARG A 48 -13.82 3.30 14.15
N THR A 49 -12.89 2.99 15.04
CA THR A 49 -13.15 3.01 16.49
C THR A 49 -13.37 4.44 17.01
N ALA A 50 -12.61 5.41 16.50
CA ALA A 50 -12.76 6.83 16.87
C ALA A 50 -13.96 7.51 16.18
N TYR A 51 -14.35 7.02 15.01
CA TYR A 51 -15.45 7.55 14.20
C TYR A 51 -16.45 6.44 13.83
N PRO A 52 -17.38 6.05 14.73
CA PRO A 52 -18.31 4.93 14.50
C PRO A 52 -19.21 5.07 13.26
N HIS A 53 -19.47 6.29 12.81
CA HIS A 53 -20.25 6.59 11.60
C HIS A 53 -19.40 6.84 10.36
N TYR A 54 -18.08 6.59 10.43
CA TYR A 54 -17.19 6.76 9.29
C TYR A 54 -17.55 5.80 8.16
N ASN A 55 -18.00 6.36 7.04
CA ASN A 55 -18.24 5.65 5.80
C ASN A 55 -17.48 6.36 4.67
N VAL A 56 -16.45 5.70 4.17
CA VAL A 56 -15.58 6.18 3.08
C VAL A 56 -16.34 6.37 1.75
N ASN A 57 -17.49 5.73 1.61
CA ASN A 57 -18.38 5.86 0.45
C ASN A 57 -19.59 6.77 0.71
N ALA A 58 -19.68 7.40 1.89
CA ALA A 58 -20.76 8.34 2.14
C ALA A 58 -20.61 9.55 1.21
N PRO A 59 -21.71 10.01 0.59
CA PRO A 59 -21.67 11.24 -0.19
C PRO A 59 -21.21 12.39 0.72
N ALA A 60 -20.27 13.22 0.22
CA ALA A 60 -19.82 14.42 0.90
C ALA A 60 -20.94 15.48 0.89
N VAL A 61 -21.99 15.27 1.69
CA VAL A 61 -23.14 16.16 1.76
C VAL A 61 -23.40 16.58 3.21
N ASN A 62 -23.40 17.88 3.43
CA ASN A 62 -23.90 18.53 4.63
C ASN A 62 -25.31 19.08 4.34
N VAL A 63 -26.19 19.04 5.34
CA VAL A 63 -27.53 19.67 5.36
C VAL A 63 -27.53 21.16 4.94
N TYR A 64 -26.39 21.83 5.06
CA TYR A 64 -26.17 23.24 4.70
C TYR A 64 -25.39 23.46 3.38
N GLY A 65 -25.16 22.43 2.57
CA GLY A 65 -24.47 22.57 1.27
C GLY A 65 -22.97 22.89 1.34
N LEU A 66 -22.38 22.92 2.55
CA LEU A 66 -20.94 23.09 2.74
C LEU A 66 -20.22 21.74 2.61
N MET A 67 -19.26 21.61 1.68
CA MET A 67 -18.33 20.47 1.63
C MET A 67 -17.55 20.41 2.93
N GLN A 68 -17.89 19.48 3.82
CA GLN A 68 -17.02 19.11 4.93
C GLN A 68 -16.11 17.98 4.47
N ALA A 69 -14.80 18.16 4.64
CA ALA A 69 -13.85 17.09 4.39
C ALA A 69 -14.16 15.94 5.35
N LEU A 70 -14.48 14.76 4.79
CA LEU A 70 -14.61 13.54 5.58
C LEU A 70 -13.28 13.34 6.35
N PRO A 71 -13.29 13.13 7.68
CA PRO A 71 -12.07 12.86 8.40
C PRO A 71 -11.49 11.56 7.87
N LEU A 72 -10.43 11.62 7.06
CA LEU A 72 -9.79 10.44 6.49
C LEU A 72 -8.91 9.76 7.54
N PRO A 73 -8.78 8.42 7.50
CA PRO A 73 -7.78 7.71 8.27
C PRO A 73 -6.39 8.32 8.01
N PRO A 74 -5.58 8.54 9.06
CA PRO A 74 -4.24 9.11 8.90
C PRO A 74 -3.27 8.03 8.40
N TYR A 75 -3.38 7.66 7.14
CA TYR A 75 -2.43 6.74 6.51
C TYR A 75 -1.03 7.36 6.49
N SER A 76 -0.02 6.54 6.82
CA SER A 76 1.37 6.97 6.91
C SER A 76 2.31 5.90 6.36
N CYS A 77 3.49 6.33 5.92
CA CYS A 77 4.55 5.41 5.51
C CYS A 77 5.06 4.59 6.71
N PRO A 78 5.18 3.24 6.60
CA PRO A 78 5.73 2.41 7.68
C PRO A 78 7.13 2.83 8.14
N LYS A 79 7.97 3.28 7.20
CA LYS A 79 9.36 3.69 7.45
C LYS A 79 9.48 5.10 8.03
N CYS A 80 9.07 6.11 7.24
CA CYS A 80 9.34 7.51 7.57
C CYS A 80 8.15 8.25 8.19
N ARG A 81 7.00 7.60 8.33
CA ARG A 81 5.76 8.18 8.89
C ARG A 81 5.17 9.36 8.12
N GLU A 82 5.70 9.69 6.94
CA GLU A 82 5.13 10.69 6.02
C GLU A 82 3.67 10.36 5.73
N LYS A 83 2.82 11.40 5.64
CA LYS A 83 1.38 11.21 5.39
C LYS A 83 1.15 10.73 3.97
N VAL A 84 0.36 9.67 3.81
CA VAL A 84 0.01 9.11 2.51
C VAL A 84 -1.37 9.61 2.12
N ARG A 85 -1.43 10.43 1.06
CA ARG A 85 -2.69 11.04 0.57
C ARG A 85 -3.18 10.40 -0.71
N SER A 86 -2.30 9.71 -1.41
CA SER A 86 -2.54 9.12 -2.72
C SER A 86 -2.39 7.60 -2.71
N LYS A 87 -3.00 6.93 -3.69
CA LYS A 87 -2.90 5.48 -3.84
C LYS A 87 -1.45 5.06 -4.10
N PRO A 88 -0.95 4.00 -3.44
CA PRO A 88 0.32 3.39 -3.82
C PRO A 88 0.31 2.97 -5.29
N ILE A 89 1.46 3.14 -5.95
CA ILE A 89 1.63 2.81 -7.38
C ILE A 89 2.55 1.58 -7.46
N GLN A 90 2.23 0.62 -8.31
CA GLN A 90 3.11 -0.53 -8.47
C GLN A 90 4.43 -0.11 -9.10
N ASN A 91 5.56 -0.45 -8.45
CA ASN A 91 6.89 -0.15 -8.97
C ASN A 91 7.34 -1.26 -9.93
N PHE A 92 6.96 -1.15 -11.20
CA PHE A 92 7.27 -2.17 -12.22
C PHE A 92 8.77 -2.32 -12.52
N ALA A 93 9.54 -1.24 -12.42
CA ALA A 93 10.99 -1.30 -12.60
C ALA A 93 11.64 -2.15 -11.50
N LEU A 94 11.29 -1.90 -10.23
CA LEU A 94 11.78 -2.70 -9.11
C LEU A 94 11.31 -4.15 -9.19
N LYS A 95 10.07 -4.38 -9.63
CA LYS A 95 9.56 -5.74 -9.89
C LYS A 95 10.41 -6.49 -10.93
N GLY A 96 10.88 -5.80 -11.97
CA GLY A 96 11.81 -6.37 -12.95
C GLY A 96 13.14 -6.76 -12.30
N LEU A 97 13.71 -5.89 -11.46
CA LEU A 97 14.95 -6.15 -10.72
C LEU A 97 14.83 -7.33 -9.75
N VAL A 98 13.74 -7.38 -8.97
CA VAL A 98 13.43 -8.50 -8.05
C VAL A 98 13.44 -9.83 -8.81
N ARG A 99 12.82 -9.87 -10.00
CA ARG A 99 12.78 -11.07 -10.84
C ARG A 99 14.17 -11.47 -11.35
N ALA A 100 14.95 -10.52 -11.86
CA ALA A 100 16.30 -10.80 -12.35
C ALA A 100 17.21 -11.35 -11.24
N ILE A 101 17.15 -10.77 -10.04
CA ILE A 101 17.93 -11.26 -8.88
C ILE A 101 17.44 -12.64 -8.44
N ALA A 102 16.12 -12.85 -8.40
CA ALA A 102 15.54 -14.15 -8.04
C ALA A 102 15.95 -15.26 -9.04
N GLU A 103 15.95 -14.97 -10.34
CA GLU A 103 16.40 -15.89 -11.38
C GLU A 103 17.85 -16.31 -11.19
N ILE A 104 18.74 -15.34 -10.89
CA ILE A 104 20.16 -15.63 -10.58
C ILE A 104 20.29 -16.50 -9.33
N ALA A 105 19.43 -16.27 -8.32
CA ALA A 105 19.41 -17.05 -7.09
C ALA A 105 18.72 -18.41 -7.21
N GLY A 106 18.10 -18.74 -8.35
CA GLY A 106 17.31 -19.96 -8.54
C GLY A 106 15.97 -19.95 -7.78
N GLU A 107 15.47 -18.78 -7.39
CA GLU A 107 14.23 -18.60 -6.66
C GLU A 107 13.03 -18.43 -7.60
N ASN A 108 11.87 -18.95 -7.19
CA ASN A 108 10.63 -18.81 -7.95
C ASN A 108 9.66 -17.85 -7.26
N SER A 109 8.92 -17.08 -8.06
CA SER A 109 7.88 -16.18 -7.55
C SER A 109 6.76 -16.99 -6.87
N PRO A 110 6.24 -16.53 -5.72
CA PRO A 110 5.09 -17.15 -5.07
C PRO A 110 3.92 -17.27 -6.05
N LYS A 111 3.32 -18.46 -6.13
CA LYS A 111 2.11 -18.67 -6.95
C LYS A 111 0.99 -17.80 -6.37
N LYS A 112 0.58 -16.75 -7.11
CA LYS A 112 -0.65 -16.01 -6.75
C LYS A 112 -1.84 -16.94 -6.96
N THR A 113 -2.50 -17.32 -5.87
CA THR A 113 -3.83 -17.93 -5.94
C THR A 113 -4.78 -16.88 -6.50
N THR A 114 -5.17 -17.03 -7.77
CA THR A 114 -6.10 -16.14 -8.45
C THR A 114 -7.48 -16.28 -7.83
N VAL A 115 -7.81 -15.44 -6.86
CA VAL A 115 -9.18 -15.19 -6.43
C VAL A 115 -9.52 -13.74 -6.78
N GLY A 116 -10.21 -13.58 -7.92
CA GLY A 116 -11.21 -12.53 -8.18
C GLY A 116 -10.79 -11.06 -8.13
N GLY A 117 -10.86 -10.41 -9.30
CA GLY A 117 -11.25 -9.00 -9.42
C GLY A 117 -10.11 -8.01 -9.63
N SER A 118 -10.07 -7.42 -10.82
CA SER A 118 -9.29 -6.23 -11.19
C SER A 118 -9.75 -4.94 -10.47
N THR A 119 -10.39 -5.07 -9.30
CA THR A 119 -10.67 -3.93 -8.43
C THR A 119 -9.35 -3.49 -7.83
N ASN A 120 -8.96 -2.24 -8.11
CA ASN A 120 -7.79 -1.61 -7.51
C ASN A 120 -7.85 -1.81 -5.98
N VAL A 121 -6.94 -2.62 -5.42
CA VAL A 121 -6.94 -3.03 -3.99
C VAL A 121 -6.91 -1.84 -3.04
N TRP A 122 -6.42 -0.70 -3.54
CA TRP A 122 -6.29 0.56 -2.82
C TRP A 122 -7.60 1.35 -2.77
N SER A 123 -8.62 0.99 -3.55
CA SER A 123 -9.93 1.68 -3.58
C SER A 123 -10.63 1.70 -2.22
N ARG A 124 -10.44 0.66 -1.39
CA ARG A 124 -10.99 0.59 -0.02
C ARG A 124 -10.36 1.59 0.96
N PHE A 125 -9.17 2.10 0.64
CA PHE A 125 -8.43 3.06 1.45
C PHE A 125 -8.51 4.48 0.85
N PHE A 126 -8.49 4.57 -0.48
CA PHE A 126 -8.51 5.82 -1.23
C PHE A 126 -9.67 5.77 -2.25
N PRO A 127 -10.89 6.17 -1.87
CA PRO A 127 -12.02 6.25 -2.80
C PRO A 127 -11.74 7.28 -3.90
N ALA A 128 -12.53 7.26 -4.99
CA ALA A 128 -12.50 8.34 -5.96
C ALA A 128 -12.96 9.64 -5.26
N GLN A 129 -12.15 10.69 -5.36
CA GLN A 129 -12.51 12.05 -4.92
C GLN A 129 -13.01 12.84 -6.12
#